data_AF-A0A8H5NJT8-F1
#
_entry.id   AF-A0A8H5NJT8-F1
#
_cell.length_a   1.000
_cell.length_b   1.000
_cell.length_c   1.000
_cell.angle_alpha   90.00
_cell.angle_beta   90.00
_cell.angle_gamma   90.00
#
_symmetry.space_group_name_H-M   'P 1'
#
loop_
_entity.id
_entity.type
_entity.pdbx_description
1 polymer ?
#
loop_
_entity_poly.entity_id
_entity_poly.type
_entity_poly.pdbx_seq_one_letter_code
_entity_poly.pdbx_strand_id
1 'polypeptide(L)'
;MAEAPEGAPSPYASAAVLISTLHHASSAFYCYGRYSWTGETGFLLGCVGSAVFATFGLYCVLFAGDTAMTSRYHKFDQSTSGFPFKNSQSYRAKKKAL
;
A
#
# COMPACT_ATOMS: atom_id res chain seq x y z
N MET A 1 -1.60 -4.01 29.47
CA MET A 1 -1.35 -3.89 28.03
C MET A 1 -0.03 -4.61 27.77
N ALA A 2 0.03 -5.57 26.85
CA ALA A 2 1.29 -6.23 26.54
C ALA A 2 2.24 -5.20 25.89
N GLU A 3 3.42 -5.04 26.47
CA GLU A 3 4.48 -4.18 25.92
C GLU A 3 4.77 -4.62 24.48
N ALA A 4 4.74 -3.69 23.52
CA ALA A 4 5.08 -4.01 22.14
C ALA A 4 6.58 -4.37 22.07
N PRO A 5 6.99 -5.38 21.29
CA PRO A 5 8.40 -5.73 21.15
C PRO A 5 9.19 -4.51 20.64
N GLU A 6 10.38 -4.26 21.21
CA GLU A 6 11.20 -3.11 20.82
C GLU A 6 11.42 -3.07 19.31
N GLY A 7 11.07 -1.94 18.68
CA GLY A 7 11.16 -1.73 17.24
C GLY A 7 9.88 -2.04 16.45
N ALA A 8 8.81 -2.51 17.08
CA ALA A 8 7.53 -2.67 16.39
C ALA A 8 6.87 -1.32 16.06
N PRO A 9 6.30 -1.15 14.85
CA PRO A 9 5.55 0.05 14.51
C PRO A 9 4.34 0.22 15.46
N SER A 10 3.95 1.47 15.71
CA SER A 10 2.82 1.76 16.59
C SER A 10 1.54 1.07 16.10
N PRO A 11 0.62 0.70 17.00
CA PRO A 11 -0.64 0.05 16.61
C PRO A 11 -1.52 0.93 15.71
N TYR A 12 -1.25 2.24 15.66
CA TYR A 12 -1.96 3.21 14.84
C TYR A 12 -1.22 3.56 13.53
N ALA A 13 -0.03 3.01 13.30
CA ALA A 13 0.79 3.35 12.13
C ALA A 13 0.02 3.11 10.82
N SER A 14 -0.62 1.94 10.67
CA SER A 14 -1.39 1.62 9.47
C SER A 14 -2.57 2.57 9.24
N ALA A 15 -3.28 2.95 10.31
CA ALA A 15 -4.39 3.88 10.23
C ALA A 15 -3.92 5.29 9.88
N ALA A 16 -2.81 5.76 10.47
CA ALA A 16 -2.21 7.04 10.17
C ALA A 16 -1.77 7.11 8.70
N VAL A 17 -1.06 6.09 8.21
CA VAL A 17 -0.64 6.00 6.81
C VAL A 17 -1.84 6.01 5.88
N LEU A 18 -2.91 5.26 6.18
CA LEU A 18 -4.11 5.24 5.36
C LEU A 18 -4.78 6.62 5.27
N ILE A 19 -4.97 7.30 6.41
CA ILE A 19 -5.60 8.63 6.45
C ILE A 19 -4.75 9.65 5.69
N SER A 20 -3.43 9.67 5.90
CA SER A 20 -2.51 10.53 5.16
C SER A 20 -2.56 10.25 3.65
N THR A 21 -2.64 8.98 3.24
CA THR A 21 -2.77 8.58 1.83
C THR A 21 -4.05 9.14 1.22
N LEU A 22 -5.19 8.98 1.90
CA LEU A 22 -6.49 9.49 1.44
C LEU A 22 -6.51 11.02 1.35
N HIS A 23 -5.89 11.70 2.32
CA HIS A 23 -5.73 13.15 2.30
C HIS A 23 -4.96 13.60 1.06
N HIS A 24 -3.77 13.04 0.82
CA HIS A 24 -2.95 13.41 -0.32
C HIS A 24 -3.58 13.02 -1.67
N ALA A 25 -4.30 11.90 -1.76
CA ALA A 25 -5.05 11.54 -2.96
C ALA A 25 -6.16 12.56 -3.27
N SER A 26 -6.91 12.98 -2.24
CA SER A 26 -7.97 13.99 -2.38
C SER A 26 -7.40 15.37 -2.75
N SER A 27 -6.30 15.76 -2.12
CA SER A 27 -5.58 17.00 -2.43
C SER A 27 -5.03 17.01 -3.86
N ALA A 28 -4.44 15.91 -4.32
CA ALA A 28 -3.98 15.78 -5.70
C ALA A 28 -5.14 15.93 -6.71
N PHE A 29 -6.26 15.25 -6.45
CA PHE A 29 -7.46 15.36 -7.28
C PHE A 29 -8.00 16.80 -7.35
N TYR A 30 -8.10 17.46 -6.19
CA TYR A 30 -8.54 18.86 -6.12
C TYR A 30 -7.60 19.79 -6.89
N CYS A 31 -6.29 19.68 -6.64
CA CYS A 31 -5.28 20.49 -7.30
C CYS A 31 -5.28 20.28 -8.83
N TYR A 32 -5.45 19.04 -9.30
CA TYR A 32 -5.61 18.75 -10.72
C TYR A 32 -6.85 19.44 -11.32
N GLY A 33 -7.99 19.35 -10.64
CA GLY A 33 -9.23 20.01 -11.07
C GLY A 33 -9.07 21.53 -11.15
N ARG A 34 -8.42 22.14 -10.15
CA ARG A 34 -8.12 23.58 -10.14
C ARG A 34 -7.17 23.98 -11.26
N TYR A 35 -6.07 23.23 -11.44
CA TYR A 35 -5.11 23.47 -12.53
C TYR A 35 -5.79 23.38 -13.90
N SER A 36 -6.67 22.39 -14.10
CA SER A 36 -7.40 22.21 -15.37
C SER A 36 -8.32 23.39 -15.72
N TRP A 37 -8.82 24.12 -14.72
CA TRP A 37 -9.66 25.30 -14.93
C TRP A 37 -8.87 26.59 -15.03
N THR A 38 -7.86 26.78 -14.17
CA THR A 38 -7.19 28.08 -14.01
C THR A 38 -5.84 28.17 -14.72
N GLY A 39 -5.19 27.04 -15.04
CA GLY A 39 -3.83 27.02 -15.60
C GLY A 39 -2.73 27.44 -14.61
N GLU A 40 -3.08 27.70 -13.35
CA GLU A 40 -2.14 28.19 -12.35
C GLU A 40 -1.15 27.10 -11.92
N THR A 41 0.14 27.35 -12.17
CA THR A 41 1.22 26.38 -11.93
C THR A 41 1.39 26.00 -10.46
N GLY A 42 0.94 26.84 -9.53
CA GLY A 42 0.89 26.52 -8.10
C GLY A 42 0.02 25.29 -7.81
N PHE A 43 -1.13 25.16 -8.48
CA PHE A 43 -1.97 23.96 -8.35
C PHE A 43 -1.33 22.74 -9.01
N LEU A 44 -0.57 22.91 -10.10
CA LEU A 44 0.18 21.81 -10.71
C LEU A 44 1.24 21.26 -9.74
N LEU A 45 2.04 22.14 -9.11
CA LEU A 45 3.03 21.76 -8.10
C LEU A 45 2.39 21.05 -6.90
N GLY A 46 1.28 21.59 -6.39
CA GLY A 46 0.51 20.96 -5.32
C GLY A 46 -0.04 19.57 -5.68
N CYS A 47 -0.48 19.40 -6.94
CA CYS A 47 -0.92 18.12 -7.48
C CYS A 47 0.23 17.11 -7.50
N VAL A 48 1.40 17.49 -8.06
CA VAL A 48 2.57 16.61 -8.15
C VAL A 48 3.06 16.21 -6.75
N GLY A 49 3.24 17.17 -5.84
CA GLY A 49 3.67 16.89 -4.48
C GLY A 49 2.72 15.94 -3.75
N SER A 50 1.41 16.20 -3.85
CA SER A 50 0.40 15.33 -3.23
C SER A 50 0.37 13.94 -3.87
N ALA A 51 0.55 13.83 -5.19
CA ALA A 51 0.60 12.54 -5.88
C ALA A 51 1.79 11.68 -5.44
N VAL A 52 2.96 12.28 -5.18
CA VAL A 52 4.13 11.57 -4.64
C VAL A 52 3.82 10.97 -3.26
N PHE A 53 3.23 11.76 -2.35
CA PHE A 53 2.87 11.23 -1.03
C PHE A 53 1.75 10.19 -1.09
N ALA A 54 0.76 10.37 -1.98
CA ALA A 54 -0.31 9.39 -2.17
C ALA A 54 0.22 8.05 -2.71
N THR A 55 1.14 8.07 -3.68
CA THR A 55 1.75 6.85 -4.24
C THR A 55 2.64 6.15 -3.22
N PHE A 56 3.43 6.89 -2.45
CA PHE A 56 4.23 6.33 -1.37
C PHE A 56 3.37 5.73 -0.24
N GLY A 57 2.32 6.45 0.18
CA GLY A 57 1.37 5.95 1.16
C GLY A 57 0.63 4.69 0.68
N LEU A 58 0.21 4.66 -0.58
CA LEU A 58 -0.38 3.47 -1.20
C LEU A 58 0.59 2.28 -1.21
N TYR A 59 1.86 2.52 -1.51
CA TYR A 59 2.90 1.49 -1.41
C TYR A 59 2.97 0.90 0.01
N CYS A 60 2.99 1.77 1.03
CA CYS A 60 3.01 1.32 2.42
C CYS A 60 1.76 0.50 2.79
N VAL A 61 0.57 0.92 2.34
CA VAL A 61 -0.68 0.18 2.60
C VAL A 61 -0.68 -1.19 1.94
N LEU A 62 -0.17 -1.29 0.71
CA LEU A 62 -0.22 -2.53 -0.07
C LEU A 62 0.89 -3.52 0.28
N PHE A 63 2.09 -3.04 0.61
CA PHE A 63 3.28 -3.87 0.65
C PHE A 63 4.04 -3.85 1.97
N ALA A 64 3.92 -2.80 2.79
CA ALA A 64 4.74 -2.71 4.01
C ALA A 64 4.27 -3.63 5.15
N GLY A 65 3.03 -4.11 5.10
CA GLY A 65 2.44 -4.97 6.13
C GLY A 65 2.43 -6.46 5.82
N ASP A 66 3.02 -6.92 4.70
CA ASP A 66 2.85 -8.31 4.26
C ASP A 66 3.65 -9.28 5.13
N THR A 67 2.96 -10.06 5.96
CA THR A 67 3.54 -11.19 6.69
C THR A 67 3.39 -12.46 5.85
N ALA A 68 4.51 -12.97 5.32
CA ALA A 68 4.52 -14.14 4.44
C ALA A 68 3.73 -15.33 5.02
N MET A 69 2.57 -15.65 4.43
CA MET A 69 1.81 -16.84 4.76
C MET A 69 2.43 -18.06 4.07
N THR A 70 3.33 -18.77 4.76
CA THR A 70 4.00 -19.95 4.20
C THR A 70 3.53 -21.25 4.87
N SER A 71 3.32 -22.30 4.08
CA SER A 71 2.92 -23.60 4.62
C SER A 71 4.05 -24.21 5.46
N ARG A 72 3.73 -24.78 6.63
CA ARG A 72 4.76 -25.34 7.53
C ARG A 72 5.56 -26.48 6.91
N TYR A 73 4.88 -27.39 6.22
CA TYR A 73 5.46 -28.64 5.71
C TYR A 73 6.15 -28.47 4.35
N HIS A 74 5.43 -27.95 3.34
CA HIS A 74 5.97 -27.84 1.99
C HIS A 74 6.67 -26.52 1.70
N LYS A 75 6.62 -25.54 2.61
CA LYS A 75 7.15 -24.18 2.43
C LYS A 75 6.61 -23.44 1.20
N PHE A 76 5.52 -23.90 0.60
CA PHE A 76 4.84 -23.15 -0.45
C PHE A 76 4.11 -21.93 0.12
N ASP A 77 4.00 -20.91 -0.72
CA ASP A 77 3.29 -19.68 -0.41
C ASP A 77 1.78 -19.92 -0.38
N GLN A 78 1.17 -19.77 0.78
CA GLN A 78 -0.28 -19.92 0.99
C GLN A 78 -1.07 -18.66 0.67
N SER A 79 -0.39 -17.56 0.32
CA SER A 79 -1.05 -16.31 -0.07
C SER A 79 -2.00 -16.59 -1.22
N THR A 80 -3.29 -16.37 -0.98
CA THR A 80 -4.37 -16.56 -1.96
C THR A 80 -4.56 -15.34 -2.85
N SER A 81 -3.97 -14.20 -2.46
CA SER A 81 -3.91 -12.98 -3.25
C SER A 81 -3.05 -13.18 -4.50
N GLY A 82 -3.63 -12.97 -5.68
CA GLY A 82 -2.91 -12.85 -6.95
C GLY A 82 -2.67 -11.40 -7.37
N PHE A 83 -2.80 -10.46 -6.44
CA PHE A 83 -2.57 -9.04 -6.64
C PHE A 83 -1.19 -8.65 -6.13
N PRO A 84 -0.44 -7.77 -6.83
CA PRO A 84 -0.76 -7.20 -8.14
C PRO A 84 -0.41 -8.14 -9.31
N PHE A 85 0.36 -9.21 -9.07
CA PHE A 85 0.78 -10.16 -10.11
C PHE A 85 0.42 -11.60 -9.73
N LYS A 86 0.20 -12.43 -10.76
CA LYS A 86 -0.12 -13.85 -10.58
C LYS A 86 1.01 -14.60 -9.87
N ASN A 87 0.68 -15.27 -8.76
CA ASN A 87 1.62 -16.08 -8.00
C ASN A 87 1.81 -17.49 -8.60
N SER A 88 2.93 -17.71 -9.28
CA SER A 88 3.33 -19.02 -9.84
C SER A 88 3.80 -20.03 -8.77
N GLN A 89 4.12 -19.56 -7.56
CA GLN A 89 4.59 -20.36 -6.43
C GLN A 89 3.49 -20.68 -5.40
N SER A 90 2.23 -20.35 -5.71
CA SER A 90 1.12 -20.56 -4.77
C SER A 90 0.95 -22.04 -4.38
N TYR A 91 0.61 -22.28 -3.12
CA TYR A 91 0.38 -23.60 -2.52
C TYR A 91 -0.65 -24.38 -3.33
N ARG A 92 -1.71 -23.73 -3.82
CA ARG A 92 -2.73 -24.37 -4.67
C ARG A 92 -2.16 -24.85 -6.00
N ALA A 93 -1.32 -24.06 -6.65
CA ALA A 93 -0.69 -24.45 -7.92
C ALA A 93 0.33 -25.57 -7.72
N LYS A 94 1.20 -25.45 -6.71
CA LYS A 94 2.23 -26.44 -6.40
C LYS A 94 1.66 -27.76 -5.87
N LYS A 95 0.65 -27.71 -5.02
CA LYS A 95 -0.05 -28.91 -4.51
C LYS A 95 -0.78 -29.67 -5.61
N LYS A 96 -1.36 -28.99 -6.60
CA LYS A 96 -2.05 -29.66 -7.72
C LYS A 96 -1.07 -30.39 -8.65
N ALA A 97 0.19 -29.94 -8.72
CA ALA A 97 1.22 -30.50 -9.57
C ALA A 97 2.05 -31.62 -8.88
N LEU A 98 1.79 -31.87 -7.59
CA LEU A 98 2.38 -32.93 -6.77
C LEU A 98 1.45 -34.14 -6.75
#